data_AF-A0A3C1GNC9-F1
#
_entry.id   AF-A0A3C1GNC9-F1
#
_cell.length_a   1.000
_cell.length_b   1.000
_cell.length_c   1.000
_cell.angle_alpha   90.00
_cell.angle_beta   90.00
_cell.angle_gamma   90.00
#
_symmetry.space_group_name_H-M   'P 1'
#
loop_
_entity.id
_entity.type
_entity.pdbx_description
1 polymer ?
#
loop_
_entity_poly.entity_id
_entity_poly.type
_entity_poly.pdbx_seq_one_letter_code
_entity_poly.pdbx_strand_id
1 'polypeptide(L)' 'MSGAKPLPPVDDDTRAWWEGLHRGVLLLQHCRACGSVQVYQRAMCGCCLGGDLEHREASGEGTIYSFSTVYR' A
#
# COMPACT_ATOMS: atom_id res chain seq x y z
N MET A 1 29.46 -13.04 6.64
CA MET A 1 28.08 -13.34 6.24
C MET A 1 27.24 -12.10 6.54
N SER A 2 26.82 -11.36 5.52
CA SER A 2 25.90 -10.23 5.73
C SER A 2 24.60 -10.82 6.30
N GLY A 3 24.26 -10.47 7.54
CA GLY A 3 23.04 -10.96 8.18
C GLY A 3 21.83 -10.61 7.31
N ALA A 4 20.91 -11.57 7.16
CA ALA A 4 19.71 -11.36 6.37
C ALA A 4 18.99 -10.09 6.85
N LYS A 5 18.68 -9.17 5.92
CA LYS A 5 17.86 -8.00 6.25
C LYS A 5 16.50 -8.50 6.75
N PRO A 6 15.94 -7.92 7.83
CA PRO A 6 14.65 -8.33 8.32
C PRO A 6 13.59 -8.11 7.26
N LEU A 7 12.66 -9.07 7.14
CA LEU A 7 11.48 -8.89 6.32
C LEU A 7 10.52 -7.90 7.02
N PRO A 8 9.73 -7.12 6.25
CA PRO A 8 8.67 -6.32 6.82
C PRO A 8 7.68 -7.20 7.60
N PRO A 9 7.21 -6.77 8.78
CA PRO A 9 6.15 -7.48 9.48
C PRO A 9 4.84 -7.39 8.68
N VAL A 10 4.07 -8.48 8.71
CA VAL A 10 2.71 -8.53 8.16
C VAL A 10 1.75 -8.49 9.34
N ASP A 11 0.91 -7.47 9.39
CA ASP A 11 -0.18 -7.31 10.36
C ASP A 11 -1.54 -7.34 9.66
N ASP A 12 -2.62 -7.19 10.41
CA ASP A 12 -3.97 -7.30 9.85
C ASP A 12 -4.31 -6.16 8.88
N ASP A 13 -3.76 -4.96 9.11
CA ASP A 13 -3.94 -3.81 8.21
C ASP A 13 -3.25 -4.07 6.86
N THR A 14 -2.06 -4.69 6.86
CA THR A 14 -1.25 -4.91 5.66
C THR A 14 -1.46 -6.26 4.97
N ARG A 15 -2.14 -7.22 5.62
CA ARG A 15 -2.33 -8.60 5.12
C ARG A 15 -2.82 -8.65 3.67
N ALA A 16 -3.93 -7.97 3.39
CA ALA A 16 -4.54 -7.96 2.06
C ALA A 16 -3.58 -7.40 1.00
N TRP A 17 -2.83 -6.35 1.34
CA TRP A 17 -1.86 -5.74 0.46
C TRP A 17 -0.71 -6.70 0.11
N TRP A 18 -0.14 -7.39 1.11
CA TRP A 18 0.90 -8.40 0.89
C TRP A 18 0.40 -9.58 0.05
N GLU A 19 -0.82 -10.06 0.28
CA GLU A 19 -1.44 -11.11 -0.55
C GLU A 19 -1.64 -10.65 -2.00
N GLY A 20 -2.02 -9.38 -2.21
CA GLY A 20 -2.08 -8.77 -3.54
C GLY A 20 -0.73 -8.78 -4.23
N LEU A 21 0.32 -8.31 -3.54
CA LEU A 21 1.68 -8.28 -4.08
C LEU A 21 2.21 -9.68 -4.42
N HIS A 22 1.90 -10.69 -3.62
CA HIS A 22 2.23 -12.08 -3.92
C HIS A 22 1.61 -12.59 -5.22
N ARG A 23 0.47 -12.01 -5.65
CA ARG A 23 -0.19 -12.29 -6.92
C ARG A 23 0.22 -11.35 -8.06
N GLY A 24 1.14 -10.42 -7.82
CA GLY A 24 1.54 -9.41 -8.80
C GLY A 24 0.53 -8.26 -8.94
N VAL A 25 -0.35 -8.07 -7.97
CA VAL A 25 -1.40 -7.04 -7.96
C VAL A 25 -1.08 -5.97 -6.92
N LEU A 26 -1.01 -4.70 -7.35
CA LEU A 26 -0.93 -3.58 -6.41
C LEU A 26 -2.34 -3.22 -5.95
N LEU A 27 -2.63 -3.42 -4.66
CA LEU A 27 -3.87 -2.98 -4.06
C LEU A 27 -3.73 -1.57 -3.44
N LEU A 28 -4.76 -0.75 -3.61
CA LEU A 28 -4.93 0.54 -2.96
C LEU A 28 -6.19 0.52 -2.10
N GLN A 29 -6.15 1.19 -0.95
CA GLN A 29 -7.34 1.38 -0.14
C GLN A 29 -8.16 2.56 -0.66
N HIS A 30 -9.43 2.33 -0.98
CA HIS A 30 -10.41 3.34 -1.33
C HIS A 30 -11.41 3.50 -0.19
N CYS A 31 -11.60 4.74 0.27
CA CYS A 31 -12.65 5.03 1.23
C CYS A 31 -13.99 5.19 0.51
N ARG A 32 -14.97 4.35 0.85
CA ARG A 32 -16.32 4.43 0.29
C ARG A 32 -17.08 5.66 0.77
N ALA A 33 -16.73 6.20 1.93
CA ALA A 33 -17.39 7.36 2.52
C ALA A 33 -16.96 8.71 1.90
N CYS A 34 -15.66 8.92 1.65
CA CYS A 34 -15.15 10.20 1.16
C CYS A 34 -14.43 10.14 -0.20
N GLY A 35 -14.25 8.95 -0.77
CA GLY A 35 -13.58 8.76 -2.07
C GLY A 35 -12.06 8.87 -2.03
N SER A 36 -11.44 9.14 -0.87
CA SER A 36 -9.98 9.20 -0.74
C SER A 36 -9.33 7.85 -1.03
N VAL A 37 -8.15 7.89 -1.63
CA VAL A 37 -7.32 6.72 -1.94
C VAL A 37 -6.03 6.79 -1.13
N GLN A 38 -5.66 5.70 -0.45
CA GLN A 38 -4.45 5.62 0.36
C GLN A 38 -3.59 4.40 0.01
N VAL A 39 -2.28 4.64 -0.09
CA VAL A 39 -1.25 3.61 -0.33
C VAL A 39 -0.82 2.94 0.98
N TYR A 40 -0.78 3.72 2.06
CA TYR A 40 -0.46 3.19 3.39
C TYR A 40 -1.70 2.52 3.96
N GLN A 41 -1.61 1.21 4.16
CA GLN A 41 -2.71 0.39 4.64
C GLN A 41 -3.00 0.69 6.10
N ARG A 42 -4.27 0.95 6.42
CA ARG A 42 -4.73 1.36 7.75
C ARG A 42 -6.12 0.81 8.03
N ALA A 43 -6.45 0.65 9.31
CA ALA A 43 -7.83 0.37 9.74
C ALA A 43 -8.84 1.51 9.45
N MET A 44 -8.37 2.75 9.27
CA MET A 44 -9.21 3.94 9.08
C MET A 44 -8.70 4.86 7.97
N CYS A 45 -9.61 5.59 7.35
CA CYS A 45 -9.27 6.57 6.32
C CYS A 45 -8.45 7.71 6.91
N GLY A 46 -7.27 7.99 6.33
CA GLY A 46 -6.42 9.10 6.75
C GLY A 46 -7.02 10.49 6.48
N CYS A 47 -8.08 10.58 5.66
CA CYS A 47 -8.75 11.83 5.32
C CYS A 47 -9.98 12.13 6.18
N CYS A 48 -10.91 11.17 6.32
CA CYS A 48 -12.18 11.40 7.03
C CYS A 48 -12.35 10.60 8.33
N LEU A 49 -11.38 9.74 8.68
CA LEU A 49 -11.43 8.84 9.84
C LEU A 49 -12.59 7.82 9.81
N GLY A 50 -13.24 7.63 8.67
CA GLY A 50 -14.20 6.53 8.48
C GLY A 50 -13.49 5.17 8.37
N GLY A 51 -14.17 4.10 8.81
CA GLY A 51 -13.69 2.71 8.71
C GLY A 51 -14.13 1.97 7.45
N ASP A 52 -14.95 2.58 6.59
CA ASP A 52 -15.44 1.96 5.36
C ASP A 52 -14.38 2.07 4.25
N LEU A 53 -13.43 1.15 4.30
CA LEU A 53 -12.32 1.01 3.36
C LEU A 53 -12.44 -0.30 2.59
N GLU A 54 -12.18 -0.23 1.28
CA GLU A 54 -12.06 -1.41 0.43
C GLU A 54 -10.73 -1.41 -0.30
N HIS A 55 -10.19 -2.59 -0.57
CA HIS A 55 -9.02 -2.74 -1.43
C HIS A 55 -9.49 -2.86 -2.88
N ARG A 56 -8.91 -2.05 -3.76
CA ARG A 56 -9.10 -2.14 -5.22
C ARG A 56 -7.74 -2.27 -5.90
N GLU A 57 -7.70 -2.99 -7.00
CA GLU A 57 -6.51 -3.10 -7.84
C GLU A 57 -6.21 -1.75 -8.50
N ALA A 58 -4.94 -1.34 -8.43
CA ALA A 58 -4.44 -0.19 -9.18
C ALA A 58 -4.43 -0.51 -10.67
N SER A 59 -4.53 0.51 -11.53
CA SER A 59 -4.52 0.33 -12.99
C SER A 59 -3.22 -0.26 -13.54
N GLY A 60 -2.13 -0.24 -12.76
CA GLY A 60 -0.79 -0.57 -13.22
C GLY A 60 -0.09 0.57 -13.98
N GLU A 61 -0.77 1.70 -14.17
CA GLU A 61 -0.24 2.89 -14.84
C GLU A 61 0.19 3.96 -13.83
N GLY A 62 1.24 4.72 -14.16
CA GLY A 62 1.71 5.80 -13.30
C GLY A 62 2.77 6.67 -13.97
N THR A 63 3.04 7.81 -13.36
CA THR A 63 4.07 8.76 -13.80
C THR A 63 5.11 8.93 -12.70
N ILE A 64 6.39 9.02 -13.07
CA ILE A 64 7.46 9.32 -12.11
C ILE A 64 7.28 10.74 -11.59
N TYR A 65 6.97 10.88 -10.30
CA TYR A 65 6.85 12.18 -9.64
C TYR A 65 8.22 12.78 -9.31
N SER A 66 9.14 11.95 -8.81
CA SER A 66 10.51 12.33 -8.45
C SER A 66 11.41 11.09 -8.37
N PHE A 67 12.73 11.26 -8.50
CA PHE A 67 13.72 10.20 -8.36
C PHE A 67 15.04 10.75 -7.79
N SER A 68 15.85 9.87 -7.22
CA SER A 68 17.23 10.17 -6.81
C SER A 68 18.19 9.08 -7.30
N THR A 69 19.44 9.46 -7.54
CA THR A 69 20.50 8.53 -7.95
C THR A 69 21.43 8.29 -6.77
N VAL A 70 21.59 7.03 -6.37
CA VAL A 70 22.49 6.63 -5.29
C VAL A 70 23.81 6.16 -5.89
N TYR A 71 24.90 6.88 -5.60
CA TYR A 71 26.26 6.49 -5.95
C TYR A 71 26.92 5.72 -4.79
N ARG A 72 27.95 4.93 -5.10
CA ARG A 72 28.70 4.12 -4.14
C ARG A 72 30.10 4.67 -3.94
#